data_AF-A0A534TXA9-F1
#
_entry.id   AF-A0A534TXA9-F1
#
_cell.length_a   1.000
_cell.length_b   1.000
_cell.length_c   1.000
_cell.angle_alpha   90.00
_cell.angle_beta   90.00
_cell.angle_gamma   90.00
#
_symmetry.space_group_name_H-M   'P 1'
#
loop_
_entity.id
_entity.type
_entity.pdbx_description
1 polymer ?
#
loop_
_entity_poly.entity_id
_entity_poly.type
_entity_poly.pdbx_seq_one_letter_code
_entity_poly.pdbx_strand_id
1 'polypeptide(L)'
;MRGSVARAVLGAASFAMLLTMTSPAFAVDDDFKCRQTIDKGFVNYVKAISKITQKCNDASVKAGNGASAPGGSNIPACDTGGKLPIALQKMSDKITTKCDDAGITPSGIGWPATCPNFEGGSCTNAITNGASIATCLDCIGKAAVAQAMDLYYASLTNGGTNSGLIKCQSTIGKTTTKFLQAKEKSLTKCRNAIDKGNGSLPCPAPGDGKAGPAIAKAESKKVTSICKACGTGSTDGMTCTSQVFSPSSIGFPTTCPAVTVPHGGPACAAAINTIDDLVKCVDCVTEFKVDCADALSRPDQVPYPPECPGVFATPT
;
A
#
# COMPACT_ATOMS: atom_id res chain seq x y z
N MET A 1 52.18 49.26 -25.02
CA MET A 1 51.59 50.59 -25.32
C MET A 1 50.14 50.54 -24.86
N ARG A 2 49.85 51.08 -23.67
CA ARG A 2 49.36 52.45 -23.42
C ARG A 2 48.01 52.72 -24.10
N GLY A 3 46.98 52.96 -23.29
CA GLY A 3 45.71 53.51 -23.77
C GLY A 3 44.53 53.40 -22.79
N SER A 4 44.67 53.98 -21.59
CA SER A 4 43.55 54.30 -20.68
C SER A 4 42.63 55.38 -21.26
N VAL A 5 41.35 55.44 -20.90
CA VAL A 5 40.63 56.63 -20.34
C VAL A 5 39.31 56.17 -19.68
N ALA A 6 38.95 56.84 -18.59
CA ALA A 6 37.95 56.53 -17.57
C ALA A 6 36.71 57.48 -17.58
N ARG A 7 35.82 57.25 -16.59
CA ARG A 7 34.79 58.15 -15.96
C ARG A 7 33.40 58.18 -16.63
N ALA A 8 32.24 58.28 -15.94
CA ALA A 8 31.89 58.48 -14.53
C ALA A 8 30.37 58.25 -14.26
N VAL A 9 30.06 57.68 -13.07
CA VAL A 9 29.10 58.07 -11.98
C VAL A 9 27.59 58.38 -12.24
N LEU A 10 26.79 57.98 -11.22
CA LEU A 10 25.38 58.30 -10.83
C LEU A 10 24.36 57.26 -11.32
N GLY A 11 23.53 56.58 -10.51
CA GLY A 11 23.17 56.67 -9.10
C GLY A 11 21.67 56.34 -8.99
N ALA A 12 21.27 55.35 -8.18
CA ALA A 12 19.95 55.27 -7.53
C ALA A 12 19.88 54.03 -6.64
N ALA A 13 19.57 54.26 -5.37
CA ALA A 13 19.33 53.26 -4.36
C ALA A 13 18.07 52.42 -4.68
N SER A 14 18.13 51.12 -4.41
CA SER A 14 16.94 50.32 -4.20
C SER A 14 17.17 49.50 -2.94
N PHE A 15 16.50 49.90 -1.87
CA PHE A 15 16.40 49.16 -0.62
C PHE A 15 15.77 47.79 -0.92
N ALA A 16 16.58 46.74 -0.97
CA ALA A 16 16.09 45.37 -0.90
C ALA A 16 15.66 45.10 0.55
N MET A 17 14.37 45.30 0.82
CA MET A 17 13.74 44.88 2.07
C MET A 17 13.79 43.35 2.10
N LEU A 18 14.81 42.78 2.74
CA LEU A 18 14.83 41.38 3.13
C LEU A 18 13.69 41.17 4.15
N LEU A 19 12.50 40.83 3.65
CA LEU A 19 11.50 40.13 4.43
C LEU A 19 12.09 38.76 4.75
N THR A 20 12.74 38.65 5.90
CA THR A 20 12.95 37.38 6.57
C THR A 20 11.57 36.80 6.86
N MET A 21 11.04 36.00 5.94
CA MET A 21 9.92 35.11 6.24
C MET A 21 10.45 34.07 7.24
N THR A 22 10.44 34.44 8.52
CA THR A 22 10.35 33.48 9.60
C THR A 22 9.01 32.77 9.41
N SER A 23 9.01 31.73 8.57
CA SER A 23 7.88 30.81 8.48
C SER A 23 7.65 30.31 9.91
N PRO A 24 6.44 30.46 10.47
CA PRO A 24 6.17 29.84 11.75
C PRO A 24 6.45 28.35 11.58
N ALA A 25 7.24 27.78 12.48
CA ALA A 25 7.32 26.33 12.60
C ALA A 25 5.87 25.83 12.67
N PHE A 26 5.45 25.00 11.69
CA PHE A 26 4.09 24.48 11.63
C PHE A 26 3.76 23.83 12.99
N ALA A 27 2.90 24.49 13.76
CA ALA A 27 2.44 23.94 15.02
C ALA A 27 1.69 22.65 14.71
N VAL A 28 2.10 21.56 15.35
CA VAL A 28 1.39 20.27 15.32
C VAL A 28 0.05 20.48 16.03
N ASP A 29 -0.97 20.86 15.27
CA ASP A 29 -2.34 20.99 15.76
C ASP A 29 -2.97 19.61 16.06
N ASP A 30 -4.07 19.61 16.81
CA ASP A 30 -4.73 18.37 17.22
C ASP A 30 -5.35 17.62 16.03
N ASP A 31 -5.76 18.37 15.01
CA ASP A 31 -6.17 17.90 13.69
C ASP A 31 -5.11 17.01 13.03
N PHE A 32 -3.87 17.47 12.97
CA PHE A 32 -2.73 16.70 12.47
C PHE A 32 -2.45 15.47 13.34
N LYS A 33 -2.54 15.57 14.67
CA LYS A 33 -2.35 14.40 15.55
C LYS A 33 -3.43 13.35 15.33
N CYS A 34 -4.68 13.76 15.12
CA CYS A 34 -5.78 12.88 14.77
C CYS A 34 -5.51 12.17 13.43
N ARG A 35 -5.27 12.90 12.34
CA ARG A 35 -4.96 12.33 11.01
C ARG A 35 -3.75 11.41 11.02
N GLN A 36 -2.67 11.80 11.69
CA GLN A 36 -1.49 10.98 11.86
C GLN A 36 -1.78 9.69 12.65
N THR A 37 -2.67 9.76 13.64
CA THR A 37 -3.05 8.59 14.46
C THR A 37 -3.88 7.60 13.66
N ILE A 38 -4.81 8.09 12.82
CA ILE A 38 -5.58 7.30 11.87
C ILE A 38 -4.62 6.55 10.92
N ASP A 39 -3.77 7.27 10.20
CA ASP A 39 -2.82 6.72 9.22
C ASP A 39 -1.85 5.70 9.84
N LYS A 40 -1.19 6.05 10.96
CA LYS A 40 -0.30 5.12 11.67
C LYS A 40 -1.05 3.93 12.28
N GLY A 41 -2.26 4.15 12.77
CA GLY A 41 -3.12 3.10 13.31
C GLY A 41 -3.43 2.08 12.24
N PHE A 42 -3.88 2.57 11.08
CA PHE A 42 -4.28 1.75 9.95
C PHE A 42 -3.12 0.95 9.36
N VAL A 43 -1.96 1.56 9.09
CA VAL A 43 -0.82 0.80 8.56
C VAL A 43 -0.30 -0.25 9.54
N ASN A 44 -0.38 -0.02 10.84
CA ASN A 44 -0.06 -1.06 11.83
C ASN A 44 -1.10 -2.18 11.84
N TYR A 45 -2.36 -1.86 11.60
CA TYR A 45 -3.45 -2.81 11.51
C TYR A 45 -3.35 -3.67 10.24
N VAL A 46 -3.20 -3.07 9.06
CA VAL A 46 -2.93 -3.75 7.78
C VAL A 46 -1.71 -4.66 7.90
N LYS A 47 -0.63 -4.19 8.54
CA LYS A 47 0.55 -5.03 8.83
C LYS A 47 0.22 -6.23 9.72
N ALA A 48 -0.68 -6.10 10.69
CA ALA A 48 -1.11 -7.21 11.54
C ALA A 48 -1.89 -8.26 10.73
N ILE A 49 -2.91 -7.84 9.97
CA ILE A 49 -3.69 -8.71 9.07
C ILE A 49 -2.75 -9.44 8.12
N SER A 50 -1.90 -8.68 7.42
CA SER A 50 -0.99 -9.23 6.41
C SER A 50 -0.02 -10.25 7.00
N LYS A 51 0.55 -10.01 8.18
CA LYS A 51 1.50 -10.95 8.81
C LYS A 51 0.84 -12.21 9.35
N ILE A 52 -0.34 -12.09 9.93
CA ILE A 52 -1.06 -13.25 10.49
C ILE A 52 -1.45 -14.18 9.34
N THR A 53 -2.09 -13.62 8.32
CA THR A 53 -2.54 -14.34 7.12
C THR A 53 -1.36 -14.92 6.33
N GLN A 54 -0.31 -14.14 6.08
CA GLN A 54 0.90 -14.64 5.39
C GLN A 54 1.58 -15.79 6.11
N LYS A 55 1.72 -15.74 7.44
CA LYS A 55 2.36 -16.83 8.20
C LYS A 55 1.54 -18.12 8.18
N CYS A 56 0.24 -17.98 8.30
CA CYS A 56 -0.73 -19.07 8.23
C CYS A 56 -0.66 -19.77 6.86
N ASN A 57 -0.78 -19.01 5.77
CA ASN A 57 -0.65 -19.54 4.41
C ASN A 57 0.72 -20.15 4.13
N ASP A 58 1.80 -19.48 4.54
CA ASP A 58 3.17 -20.00 4.42
C ASP A 58 3.35 -21.37 5.10
N ALA A 59 2.63 -21.62 6.20
CA ALA A 59 2.72 -22.90 6.91
C ALA A 59 2.13 -24.03 6.06
N SER A 60 0.95 -23.83 5.45
CA SER A 60 0.34 -24.79 4.53
C SER A 60 1.23 -25.06 3.31
N VAL A 61 1.73 -24.00 2.67
CA VAL A 61 2.60 -24.11 1.50
C VAL A 61 3.89 -24.87 1.83
N LYS A 62 4.55 -24.55 2.96
CA LYS A 62 5.78 -25.23 3.39
C LYS A 62 5.58 -26.68 3.76
N ALA A 63 4.37 -27.07 4.15
CA ALA A 63 4.00 -28.46 4.34
C ALA A 63 3.72 -29.21 3.03
N GLY A 64 3.87 -28.56 1.86
CA GLY A 64 3.54 -29.13 0.55
C GLY A 64 2.06 -29.07 0.19
N ASN A 65 1.22 -28.48 1.05
CA ASN A 65 -0.24 -28.45 0.95
C ASN A 65 -0.73 -27.07 0.46
N GLY A 66 -0.11 -26.56 -0.61
CA GLY A 66 -0.43 -25.24 -1.17
C GLY A 66 -1.91 -25.06 -1.49
N ALA A 67 -2.58 -26.09 -2.01
CA ALA A 67 -4.00 -26.06 -2.35
C ALA A 67 -4.93 -26.01 -1.13
N SER A 68 -4.39 -26.29 0.07
CA SER A 68 -5.10 -26.16 1.35
C SER A 68 -4.77 -24.87 2.08
N ALA A 69 -4.03 -23.94 1.46
CA ALA A 69 -3.80 -22.63 2.05
C ALA A 69 -5.12 -21.87 2.17
N PRO A 70 -5.46 -21.30 3.34
CA PRO A 70 -6.75 -20.64 3.57
C PRO A 70 -6.93 -19.33 2.78
N GLY A 71 -5.89 -18.83 2.12
CA GLY A 71 -5.93 -17.57 1.39
C GLY A 71 -6.14 -16.38 2.33
N GLY A 72 -6.86 -15.38 1.85
CA GLY A 72 -7.35 -14.25 2.62
C GLY A 72 -8.86 -14.27 2.89
N SER A 73 -9.63 -15.06 2.15
CA SER A 73 -11.07 -15.23 2.40
C SER A 73 -11.40 -15.79 3.80
N ASN A 74 -10.47 -16.51 4.43
CA ASN A 74 -10.63 -17.05 5.78
C ASN A 74 -9.57 -16.53 6.78
N ILE A 75 -9.41 -15.20 6.86
CA ILE A 75 -8.58 -14.54 7.89
C ILE A 75 -8.85 -15.06 9.32
N PRO A 76 -10.11 -15.30 9.77
CA PRO A 76 -10.37 -15.79 11.12
C PRO A 76 -9.71 -17.14 11.44
N ALA A 77 -9.64 -18.07 10.48
CA ALA A 77 -8.94 -19.33 10.67
C ALA A 77 -7.42 -19.16 10.90
N CYS A 78 -6.85 -18.06 10.40
CA CYS A 78 -5.46 -17.71 10.61
C CYS A 78 -5.18 -16.96 11.91
N ASP A 79 -6.19 -16.36 12.55
CA ASP A 79 -6.05 -15.60 13.80
C ASP A 79 -6.46 -16.40 15.04
N THR A 80 -5.92 -17.60 15.20
CA THR A 80 -6.22 -18.50 16.32
C THR A 80 -5.91 -17.90 17.71
N GLY A 81 -5.08 -16.86 17.77
CA GLY A 81 -4.73 -16.15 19.01
C GLY A 81 -5.55 -14.88 19.27
N GLY A 82 -6.54 -14.55 18.44
CA GLY A 82 -7.37 -13.35 18.60
C GLY A 82 -6.59 -12.03 18.55
N LYS A 83 -5.51 -11.97 17.77
CA LYS A 83 -4.63 -10.80 17.71
C LYS A 83 -5.21 -9.68 16.84
N LEU A 84 -6.07 -10.00 15.87
CA LEU A 84 -6.70 -9.00 15.01
C LEU A 84 -7.76 -8.19 15.73
N PRO A 85 -8.70 -8.77 16.51
CA PRO A 85 -9.58 -8.00 17.38
C PRO A 85 -8.82 -7.05 18.32
N ILE A 86 -7.71 -7.50 18.92
CA ILE A 86 -6.87 -6.66 19.78
C ILE A 86 -6.22 -5.51 19.00
N ALA A 87 -5.73 -5.79 17.79
CA ALA A 87 -5.11 -4.76 16.95
C ALA A 87 -6.14 -3.71 16.48
N LEU A 88 -7.36 -4.15 16.15
CA LEU A 88 -8.48 -3.29 15.82
C LEU A 88 -8.87 -2.42 17.01
N GLN A 89 -9.09 -3.02 18.18
CA GLN A 89 -9.45 -2.28 19.39
C GLN A 89 -8.39 -1.21 19.70
N LYS A 90 -7.10 -1.56 19.65
CA LYS A 90 -6.01 -0.63 19.87
C LYS A 90 -5.96 0.51 18.84
N MET A 91 -6.33 0.25 17.59
CA MET A 91 -6.45 1.30 16.57
C MET A 91 -7.63 2.21 16.91
N SER A 92 -8.80 1.64 17.20
CA SER A 92 -10.02 2.36 17.55
C SER A 92 -9.82 3.26 18.77
N ASP A 93 -9.29 2.72 19.87
CA ASP A 93 -9.05 3.47 21.11
C ASP A 93 -8.17 4.69 20.87
N LYS A 94 -7.09 4.50 20.08
CA LYS A 94 -6.17 5.60 19.76
C LYS A 94 -6.82 6.67 18.91
N ILE A 95 -7.63 6.28 17.93
CA ILE A 95 -8.35 7.22 17.07
C ILE A 95 -9.34 8.01 17.94
N THR A 96 -10.16 7.35 18.75
CA THR A 96 -11.10 8.02 19.67
C THR A 96 -10.38 8.99 20.62
N THR A 97 -9.29 8.57 21.26
CA THR A 97 -8.53 9.45 22.16
C THR A 97 -7.87 10.66 21.46
N LYS A 98 -7.54 10.55 20.16
CA LYS A 98 -6.86 11.65 19.43
C LYS A 98 -7.79 12.50 18.58
N CYS A 99 -8.99 12.01 18.29
CA CYS A 99 -9.97 12.69 17.46
C CYS A 99 -11.19 13.11 18.29
N ASP A 100 -11.89 12.14 18.88
CA ASP A 100 -13.17 12.37 19.57
C ASP A 100 -12.97 13.20 20.85
N ASP A 101 -11.99 12.85 21.69
CA ASP A 101 -11.66 13.60 22.91
C ASP A 101 -11.19 15.03 22.63
N ALA A 102 -10.69 15.27 21.41
CA ALA A 102 -10.29 16.60 20.93
C ALA A 102 -11.44 17.36 20.24
N GLY A 103 -12.65 16.78 20.17
CA GLY A 103 -13.81 17.38 19.52
C GLY A 103 -13.73 17.44 18.00
N ILE A 104 -12.83 16.67 17.38
CA ILE A 104 -12.61 16.66 15.93
C ILE A 104 -13.68 15.79 15.28
N THR A 105 -14.49 16.38 14.41
CA THR A 105 -15.50 15.65 13.64
C THR A 105 -14.88 14.95 12.43
N PRO A 106 -15.41 13.79 11.99
CA PRO A 106 -14.93 13.14 10.77
C PRO A 106 -14.90 14.07 9.54
N SER A 107 -15.95 14.87 9.34
CA SER A 107 -15.99 15.84 8.24
C SER A 107 -14.93 16.93 8.34
N GLY A 108 -14.56 17.34 9.56
CA GLY A 108 -13.51 18.34 9.79
C GLY A 108 -12.13 17.88 9.31
N ILE A 109 -11.90 16.56 9.25
CA ILE A 109 -10.67 15.96 8.72
C ILE A 109 -10.91 15.23 7.38
N GLY A 110 -11.94 15.63 6.64
CA GLY A 110 -12.17 15.22 5.25
C GLY A 110 -12.89 13.88 5.06
N TRP A 111 -13.30 13.18 6.13
CA TRP A 111 -14.01 11.92 5.97
C TRP A 111 -15.43 12.12 5.43
N PRO A 112 -15.90 11.25 4.50
CA PRO A 112 -17.29 11.24 4.07
C PRO A 112 -18.22 10.73 5.19
N ALA A 113 -19.53 10.99 5.06
CA ALA A 113 -20.54 10.52 6.03
C ALA A 113 -20.76 9.00 6.00
N THR A 114 -20.27 8.31 4.97
CA THR A 114 -20.44 6.86 4.78
C THR A 114 -19.13 6.28 4.27
N CYS A 115 -18.76 5.10 4.77
CA CYS A 115 -17.59 4.36 4.30
C CYS A 115 -17.70 4.13 2.78
N PRO A 116 -16.65 4.44 2.00
CA PRO A 116 -16.77 4.57 0.55
C PRO A 116 -16.86 3.23 -0.20
N ASN A 117 -16.97 2.12 0.52
CA ASN A 117 -16.93 0.76 0.00
C ASN A 117 -15.60 0.37 -0.65
N PHE A 118 -15.47 -0.89 -1.04
CA PHE A 118 -14.30 -1.44 -1.71
C PHE A 118 -14.70 -2.60 -2.62
N GLU A 119 -14.37 -2.49 -3.90
CA GLU A 119 -14.64 -3.48 -4.96
C GLU A 119 -16.06 -4.06 -4.99
N GLY A 120 -17.07 -3.20 -4.88
CA GLY A 120 -18.46 -3.66 -4.84
C GLY A 120 -18.86 -4.42 -3.58
N GLY A 121 -18.05 -4.38 -2.53
CA GLY A 121 -18.29 -5.05 -1.25
C GLY A 121 -19.43 -4.42 -0.43
N SER A 122 -19.38 -4.62 0.88
CA SER A 122 -20.41 -4.16 1.83
C SER A 122 -19.90 -3.16 2.87
N CYS A 123 -18.71 -2.59 2.68
CA CYS A 123 -18.10 -1.63 3.61
C CYS A 123 -18.78 -0.26 3.49
N THR A 124 -19.99 -0.15 4.03
CA THR A 124 -20.92 0.98 3.83
C THR A 124 -21.44 1.54 5.16
N ASN A 125 -20.74 1.30 6.27
CA ASN A 125 -21.15 1.82 7.58
C ASN A 125 -21.15 3.35 7.59
N ALA A 126 -22.06 3.93 8.37
CA ALA A 126 -22.05 5.37 8.65
C ALA A 126 -20.76 5.76 9.38
N ILE A 127 -20.30 6.99 9.13
CA ILE A 127 -19.11 7.57 9.76
C ILE A 127 -19.53 8.80 10.55
N THR A 128 -19.56 8.65 11.87
CA THR A 128 -20.06 9.67 12.81
C THR A 128 -19.01 10.09 13.85
N ASN A 129 -17.96 9.30 14.05
CA ASN A 129 -16.89 9.53 15.03
C ASN A 129 -15.64 8.67 14.71
N GLY A 130 -14.60 8.79 15.54
CA GLY A 130 -13.36 8.04 15.43
C GLY A 130 -13.53 6.51 15.45
N ALA A 131 -14.44 5.98 16.27
CA ALA A 131 -14.72 4.55 16.31
C ALA A 131 -15.31 4.05 14.98
N SER A 132 -16.24 4.78 14.39
CA SER A 132 -16.82 4.44 13.08
C SER A 132 -15.82 4.55 11.91
N ILE A 133 -14.82 5.45 12.01
CA ILE A 133 -13.66 5.48 11.11
C ILE A 133 -12.87 4.17 11.24
N ALA A 134 -12.58 3.73 12.47
CA ALA A 134 -11.86 2.47 12.71
C ALA A 134 -12.63 1.25 12.15
N THR A 135 -13.97 1.24 12.23
CA THR A 135 -14.80 0.19 11.60
C THR A 135 -14.70 0.21 10.08
N CYS A 136 -14.73 1.39 9.45
CA CYS A 136 -14.58 1.50 8.00
C CYS A 136 -13.20 1.01 7.54
N LEU A 137 -12.14 1.45 8.22
CA LEU A 137 -10.76 1.00 8.01
C LEU A 137 -10.63 -0.52 8.20
N ASP A 138 -11.27 -1.09 9.22
CA ASP A 138 -11.27 -2.54 9.43
C ASP A 138 -11.83 -3.29 8.23
N CYS A 139 -13.02 -2.88 7.78
CA CYS A 139 -13.73 -3.54 6.70
C CYS A 139 -12.93 -3.51 5.40
N ILE A 140 -12.54 -2.31 4.95
CA ILE A 140 -11.81 -2.15 3.68
C ILE A 140 -10.40 -2.73 3.80
N GLY A 141 -9.70 -2.50 4.90
CA GLY A 141 -8.35 -3.03 5.12
C GLY A 141 -8.31 -4.57 5.12
N LYS A 142 -9.28 -5.22 5.76
CA LYS A 142 -9.43 -6.68 5.67
C LYS A 142 -9.75 -7.14 4.26
N ALA A 143 -10.69 -6.49 3.57
CA ALA A 143 -11.06 -6.87 2.20
C ALA A 143 -9.87 -6.75 1.23
N ALA A 144 -9.15 -5.63 1.26
CA ALA A 144 -7.98 -5.38 0.43
C ALA A 144 -6.86 -6.40 0.69
N VAL A 145 -6.53 -6.67 1.96
CA VAL A 145 -5.53 -7.68 2.32
C VAL A 145 -6.00 -9.08 1.99
N ALA A 146 -7.28 -9.39 2.19
CA ALA A 146 -7.84 -10.71 1.90
C ALA A 146 -7.68 -11.05 0.42
N GLN A 147 -8.15 -10.16 -0.46
CA GLN A 147 -8.07 -10.38 -1.91
C GLN A 147 -6.62 -10.41 -2.43
N ALA A 148 -5.72 -9.60 -1.84
CA ALA A 148 -4.30 -9.71 -2.11
C ALA A 148 -3.75 -11.10 -1.73
N MET A 149 -4.07 -11.59 -0.54
CA MET A 149 -3.62 -12.91 -0.08
C MET A 149 -4.24 -14.06 -0.87
N ASP A 150 -5.48 -13.93 -1.33
CA ASP A 150 -6.13 -14.91 -2.20
C ASP A 150 -5.36 -15.05 -3.52
N LEU A 151 -4.98 -13.93 -4.16
CA LEU A 151 -4.13 -13.97 -5.36
C LEU A 151 -2.79 -14.68 -5.10
N TYR A 152 -2.18 -14.47 -3.93
CA TYR A 152 -0.86 -15.03 -3.65
C TYR A 152 -0.89 -16.50 -3.23
N TYR A 153 -1.99 -16.96 -2.63
CA TYR A 153 -2.02 -18.23 -1.89
C TYR A 153 -3.23 -19.14 -2.18
N ALA A 154 -4.41 -18.61 -2.52
CA ALA A 154 -5.64 -19.42 -2.48
C ALA A 154 -5.72 -20.48 -3.59
N SER A 155 -5.10 -20.24 -4.75
CA SER A 155 -5.18 -21.14 -5.91
C SER A 155 -3.92 -21.98 -6.13
N LEU A 156 -2.98 -21.96 -5.18
CA LEU A 156 -1.71 -22.66 -5.33
C LEU A 156 -1.91 -24.17 -5.50
N THR A 157 -1.13 -24.78 -6.39
CA THR A 157 -1.09 -26.25 -6.51
C THR A 157 -0.40 -26.86 -5.29
N ASN A 158 -0.65 -28.14 -5.02
CA ASN A 158 0.10 -28.87 -4.00
C ASN A 158 1.54 -29.12 -4.50
N GLY A 159 2.51 -28.53 -3.81
CA GLY A 159 3.93 -28.75 -4.07
C GLY A 159 4.39 -30.17 -3.70
N GLY A 160 3.68 -30.86 -2.80
CA GLY A 160 4.01 -32.23 -2.39
C GLY A 160 5.43 -32.33 -1.85
N THR A 161 6.29 -33.11 -2.50
CA THR A 161 7.72 -33.24 -2.17
C THR A 161 8.64 -32.37 -3.02
N ASN A 162 8.10 -31.59 -3.97
CA ASN A 162 8.89 -30.70 -4.82
C ASN A 162 9.31 -29.44 -4.05
N SER A 163 10.46 -29.52 -3.40
CA SER A 163 11.03 -28.43 -2.60
C SER A 163 11.27 -27.13 -3.39
N GLY A 164 11.55 -27.23 -4.69
CA GLY A 164 11.70 -26.08 -5.58
C GLY A 164 10.38 -25.33 -5.77
N LEU A 165 9.30 -26.07 -6.06
CA LEU A 165 7.96 -25.49 -6.23
C LEU A 165 7.45 -24.86 -4.92
N ILE A 166 7.60 -25.57 -3.79
CA ILE A 166 7.24 -25.05 -2.46
C ILE A 166 8.00 -23.75 -2.15
N LYS A 167 9.29 -23.69 -2.50
CA LYS A 167 10.10 -22.49 -2.31
C LYS A 167 9.65 -21.36 -3.22
N CYS A 168 9.32 -21.62 -4.48
CA CYS A 168 8.77 -20.63 -5.40
C CYS A 168 7.46 -20.04 -4.85
N GLN A 169 6.47 -20.90 -4.56
CA GLN A 169 5.15 -20.53 -4.03
C GLN A 169 5.25 -19.71 -2.74
N SER A 170 5.98 -20.21 -1.74
CA SER A 170 6.14 -19.48 -0.47
C SER A 170 6.93 -18.19 -0.62
N THR A 171 7.84 -18.10 -1.60
CA THR A 171 8.58 -16.86 -1.86
C THR A 171 7.67 -15.79 -2.46
N ILE A 172 6.80 -16.13 -3.42
CA ILE A 172 5.83 -15.20 -4.03
C ILE A 172 5.01 -14.53 -2.91
N GLY A 173 4.25 -15.30 -2.14
CA GLY A 173 3.37 -14.70 -1.14
C GLY A 173 4.13 -13.94 -0.05
N LYS A 174 5.26 -14.46 0.44
CA LYS A 174 6.06 -13.79 1.48
C LYS A 174 6.67 -12.48 0.99
N THR A 175 7.20 -12.43 -0.22
CA THR A 175 7.92 -11.27 -0.73
C THR A 175 6.95 -10.19 -1.25
N THR A 176 5.83 -10.59 -1.86
CA THR A 176 4.77 -9.65 -2.23
C THR A 176 4.10 -9.05 -0.99
N THR A 177 3.88 -9.83 0.07
CA THR A 177 3.42 -9.30 1.37
C THR A 177 4.40 -8.26 1.96
N LYS A 178 5.71 -8.48 1.81
CA LYS A 178 6.72 -7.51 2.27
C LYS A 178 6.69 -6.23 1.43
N PHE A 179 6.45 -6.34 0.13
CA PHE A 179 6.31 -5.19 -0.75
C PHE A 179 5.08 -4.36 -0.37
N LEU A 180 3.91 -4.99 -0.22
CA LEU A 180 2.68 -4.36 0.30
C LEU A 180 2.98 -3.56 1.58
N GLN A 181 3.61 -4.18 2.58
CA GLN A 181 3.97 -3.51 3.84
C GLN A 181 4.98 -2.37 3.67
N ALA A 182 5.91 -2.49 2.72
CA ALA A 182 6.90 -1.47 2.45
C ALA A 182 6.28 -0.26 1.76
N LYS A 183 5.34 -0.48 0.83
CA LYS A 183 4.61 0.57 0.12
C LYS A 183 3.72 1.35 1.07
N GLU A 184 2.83 0.69 1.80
CA GLU A 184 1.99 1.28 2.88
C GLU A 184 2.81 2.17 3.82
N LYS A 185 3.90 1.63 4.37
CA LYS A 185 4.78 2.38 5.28
C LYS A 185 5.45 3.59 4.62
N SER A 186 5.75 3.51 3.32
CA SER A 186 6.38 4.60 2.58
C SER A 186 5.37 5.71 2.28
N LEU A 187 4.14 5.35 1.91
CA LEU A 187 3.05 6.29 1.68
C LEU A 187 2.65 7.01 2.98
N THR A 188 2.40 6.29 4.08
CA THR A 188 2.20 6.89 5.43
C THR A 188 3.28 7.90 5.78
N LYS A 189 4.56 7.59 5.53
CA LYS A 189 5.65 8.54 5.80
C LYS A 189 5.58 9.79 4.93
N CYS A 190 5.28 9.61 3.65
CA CYS A 190 5.11 10.71 2.70
C CYS A 190 3.93 11.61 3.12
N ARG A 191 2.75 11.04 3.41
CA ARG A 191 1.56 11.77 3.86
C ARG A 191 1.84 12.59 5.13
N ASN A 192 2.53 11.97 6.10
CA ASN A 192 2.99 12.66 7.31
C ASN A 192 4.07 13.72 7.07
N ALA A 193 4.84 13.63 5.98
CA ALA A 193 5.81 14.66 5.61
C ALA A 193 5.10 15.86 4.96
N ILE A 194 4.07 15.62 4.14
CA ILE A 194 3.22 16.67 3.56
C ILE A 194 2.56 17.48 4.68
N ASP A 195 1.97 16.85 5.69
CA ASP A 195 1.36 17.57 6.82
C ASP A 195 2.35 18.45 7.59
N LYS A 196 3.63 18.10 7.56
CA LYS A 196 4.71 18.85 8.23
C LYS A 196 5.32 19.92 7.33
N GLY A 197 4.78 20.13 6.13
CA GLY A 197 5.32 21.06 5.13
C GLY A 197 6.63 20.60 4.49
N ASN A 198 7.00 19.32 4.60
CA ASN A 198 8.25 18.74 4.09
C ASN A 198 8.05 17.90 2.82
N GLY A 199 6.98 18.15 2.07
CA GLY A 199 6.65 17.46 0.83
C GLY A 199 5.49 18.14 0.12
N SER A 200 5.13 17.61 -1.05
CA SER A 200 4.00 18.09 -1.84
C SER A 200 3.18 16.92 -2.38
N LEU A 201 1.88 17.17 -2.60
CA LEU A 201 1.02 16.20 -3.27
C LEU A 201 1.36 16.09 -4.76
N PRO A 202 1.09 14.93 -5.39
CA PRO A 202 0.68 13.68 -4.75
C PRO A 202 1.84 12.89 -4.10
N CYS A 203 1.51 12.02 -3.13
CA CYS A 203 2.39 10.91 -2.74
C CYS A 203 2.19 9.74 -3.72
N PRO A 204 3.24 8.98 -4.08
CA PRO A 204 4.62 9.10 -3.62
C PRO A 204 5.49 10.10 -4.41
N ALA A 205 4.98 10.69 -5.49
CA ALA A 205 5.72 11.60 -6.38
C ALA A 205 4.87 12.81 -6.82
N PRO A 206 5.33 14.07 -6.65
CA PRO A 206 6.65 14.46 -6.14
C PRO A 206 6.85 14.11 -4.65
N GLY A 207 5.77 14.04 -3.87
CA GLY A 207 5.75 13.51 -2.52
C GLY A 207 6.76 14.17 -1.57
N ASP A 208 7.44 13.34 -0.79
CA ASP A 208 8.54 13.72 0.10
C ASP A 208 9.93 13.49 -0.53
N GLY A 209 9.98 13.17 -1.83
CA GLY A 209 11.18 12.76 -2.56
C GLY A 209 11.82 11.44 -2.11
N LYS A 210 11.23 10.73 -1.12
CA LYS A 210 11.81 9.52 -0.50
C LYS A 210 10.92 8.28 -0.68
N ALA A 211 9.60 8.45 -0.68
CA ALA A 211 8.67 7.34 -0.82
C ALA A 211 8.82 6.62 -2.16
N GLY A 212 8.86 7.35 -3.28
CA GLY A 212 9.06 6.76 -4.62
C GLY A 212 10.29 5.85 -4.70
N PRO A 213 11.51 6.35 -4.39
CA PRO A 213 12.72 5.52 -4.36
C PRO A 213 12.64 4.34 -3.38
N ALA A 214 11.98 4.50 -2.23
CA ALA A 214 11.82 3.41 -1.26
C ALA A 214 10.90 2.29 -1.79
N ILE A 215 9.81 2.67 -2.47
CA ILE A 215 8.87 1.75 -3.12
C ILE A 215 9.57 1.01 -4.27
N ALA A 216 10.23 1.72 -5.19
CA ALA A 216 10.97 1.11 -6.29
C ALA A 216 12.06 0.12 -5.80
N LYS A 217 12.74 0.44 -4.70
CA LYS A 217 13.72 -0.48 -4.08
C LYS A 217 13.05 -1.72 -3.47
N ALA A 218 11.87 -1.57 -2.87
CA ALA A 218 11.13 -2.70 -2.33
C ALA A 218 10.61 -3.61 -3.45
N GLU A 219 10.13 -3.00 -4.53
CA GLU A 219 9.70 -3.67 -5.77
C GLU A 219 10.82 -4.50 -6.36
N SER A 220 11.97 -3.87 -6.60
CA SER A 220 13.11 -4.56 -7.20
C SER A 220 13.60 -5.77 -6.39
N LYS A 221 13.57 -5.66 -5.05
CA LYS A 221 13.88 -6.78 -4.16
C LYS A 221 12.85 -7.90 -4.24
N LYS A 222 11.57 -7.56 -4.40
CA LYS A 222 10.49 -8.53 -4.54
C LYS A 222 10.67 -9.30 -5.84
N VAL A 223 10.76 -8.61 -6.98
CA VAL A 223 10.98 -9.22 -8.30
C VAL A 223 12.19 -10.13 -8.30
N THR A 224 13.35 -9.62 -7.86
CA THR A 224 14.59 -10.41 -7.79
C THR A 224 14.41 -11.69 -6.96
N SER A 225 13.67 -11.62 -5.85
CA SER A 225 13.41 -12.79 -5.01
C SER A 225 12.49 -13.81 -5.69
N ILE A 226 11.43 -13.35 -6.36
CA ILE A 226 10.49 -14.22 -7.09
C ILE A 226 11.21 -14.88 -8.26
N CYS A 227 11.85 -14.10 -9.13
CA CYS A 227 12.54 -14.62 -10.31
C CYS A 227 13.63 -15.63 -9.93
N LYS A 228 14.31 -15.44 -8.80
CA LYS A 228 15.32 -16.39 -8.30
C LYS A 228 14.70 -17.67 -7.72
N ALA A 229 13.52 -17.58 -7.09
CA ALA A 229 12.88 -18.74 -6.47
C ALA A 229 12.10 -19.59 -7.49
N CYS A 230 11.56 -18.96 -8.53
CA CYS A 230 10.69 -19.58 -9.53
C CYS A 230 11.37 -19.79 -10.89
N GLY A 231 12.59 -19.29 -11.06
CA GLY A 231 13.35 -19.28 -12.30
C GLY A 231 14.85 -19.16 -12.05
N THR A 232 15.56 -18.50 -12.97
CA THR A 232 17.02 -18.29 -12.88
C THR A 232 17.44 -16.94 -12.31
N GLY A 233 16.48 -16.07 -11.97
CA GLY A 233 16.74 -14.73 -11.44
C GLY A 233 16.36 -13.58 -12.38
N SER A 234 16.80 -12.38 -11.99
CA SER A 234 16.57 -11.10 -12.67
C SER A 234 17.90 -10.36 -12.80
N THR A 235 18.13 -9.68 -13.94
CA THR A 235 19.35 -8.91 -14.21
C THR A 235 19.18 -7.41 -14.01
N ASP A 236 17.97 -6.91 -14.17
CA ASP A 236 17.59 -5.51 -14.00
C ASP A 236 16.82 -5.26 -12.69
N GLY A 237 16.47 -6.33 -11.98
CA GLY A 237 15.63 -6.28 -10.79
C GLY A 237 14.17 -5.94 -11.10
N MET A 238 13.71 -6.06 -12.34
CA MET A 238 12.35 -5.74 -12.78
C MET A 238 11.74 -6.83 -13.66
N THR A 239 12.56 -7.59 -14.38
CA THR A 239 12.11 -8.67 -15.26
C THR A 239 12.74 -10.00 -14.90
N CYS A 240 11.99 -11.09 -15.10
CA CYS A 240 12.52 -12.44 -14.93
C CYS A 240 13.21 -12.93 -16.21
N THR A 241 14.42 -13.49 -16.08
CA THR A 241 15.23 -13.96 -17.22
C THR A 241 14.80 -15.29 -17.81
N SER A 242 14.26 -16.18 -16.98
CA SER A 242 13.67 -17.45 -17.40
C SER A 242 12.77 -18.00 -16.30
N GLN A 243 12.03 -19.06 -16.59
CA GLN A 243 11.16 -19.76 -15.64
C GLN A 243 11.56 -21.24 -15.50
N VAL A 244 11.48 -21.75 -14.27
CA VAL A 244 11.58 -23.18 -13.95
C VAL A 244 10.17 -23.76 -13.74
N PHE A 245 9.28 -22.97 -13.17
CA PHE A 245 7.87 -23.32 -12.96
C PHE A 245 6.99 -22.39 -13.80
N SER A 246 6.03 -22.96 -14.53
CA SER A 246 5.03 -22.15 -15.25
C SER A 246 4.01 -21.59 -14.25
N PRO A 247 3.31 -20.49 -14.57
CA PRO A 247 2.24 -19.96 -13.73
C PRO A 247 1.19 -21.02 -13.36
N SER A 248 0.78 -21.84 -14.32
CA SER A 248 -0.15 -22.95 -14.09
C SER A 248 0.38 -24.01 -13.11
N SER A 249 1.67 -24.36 -13.16
CA SER A 249 2.24 -25.35 -12.22
C SER A 249 2.41 -24.78 -10.81
N ILE A 250 2.50 -23.45 -10.68
CA ILE A 250 2.47 -22.73 -9.39
C ILE A 250 1.04 -22.70 -8.84
N GLY A 251 0.03 -22.59 -9.71
CA GLY A 251 -1.38 -22.45 -9.36
C GLY A 251 -1.94 -21.04 -9.58
N PHE A 252 -1.35 -20.27 -10.49
CA PHE A 252 -1.91 -18.98 -10.89
C PHE A 252 -2.93 -19.15 -12.03
N PRO A 253 -3.98 -18.32 -12.06
CA PRO A 253 -4.92 -18.29 -13.17
C PRO A 253 -4.24 -17.85 -14.46
N THR A 254 -4.86 -18.10 -15.62
CA THR A 254 -4.35 -17.68 -16.93
C THR A 254 -4.55 -16.19 -17.21
N THR A 255 -5.38 -15.51 -16.41
CA THR A 255 -5.68 -14.09 -16.55
C THR A 255 -5.63 -13.42 -15.18
N CYS A 256 -4.99 -12.26 -15.13
CA CYS A 256 -4.88 -11.48 -13.93
C CYS A 256 -6.23 -10.81 -13.56
N PRO A 257 -6.54 -10.59 -12.27
CA PRO A 257 -7.73 -9.86 -11.86
C PRO A 257 -7.91 -8.52 -12.59
N ALA A 258 -9.14 -8.21 -13.00
CA ALA A 258 -9.44 -7.07 -13.86
C ALA A 258 -9.65 -5.75 -13.08
N VAL A 259 -8.70 -5.40 -12.20
CA VAL A 259 -8.69 -4.10 -11.50
C VAL A 259 -7.85 -3.06 -12.28
N THR A 260 -8.06 -1.78 -12.02
CA THR A 260 -7.27 -0.68 -12.61
C THR A 260 -6.63 0.13 -11.52
N VAL A 261 -5.30 0.22 -11.52
CA VAL A 261 -4.54 0.98 -10.52
C VAL A 261 -5.02 2.44 -10.53
N PRO A 262 -5.33 3.03 -9.35
CA PRO A 262 -5.85 4.39 -9.27
C PRO A 262 -5.00 5.46 -9.96
N HIS A 263 -5.61 6.61 -10.24
CA HIS A 263 -4.95 7.81 -10.76
C HIS A 263 -4.34 7.65 -12.16
N GLY A 264 -5.04 6.90 -13.04
CA GLY A 264 -4.59 6.66 -14.41
C GLY A 264 -3.47 5.63 -14.52
N GLY A 265 -3.32 4.77 -13.50
CA GLY A 265 -2.43 3.62 -13.55
C GLY A 265 -2.92 2.52 -14.52
N PRO A 266 -2.11 1.47 -14.72
CA PRO A 266 -2.44 0.42 -15.68
C PRO A 266 -3.63 -0.44 -15.23
N ALA A 267 -4.34 -0.99 -16.22
CA ALA A 267 -5.28 -2.08 -16.00
C ALA A 267 -4.52 -3.42 -15.83
N CYS A 268 -4.94 -4.23 -14.85
CA CYS A 268 -4.22 -5.44 -14.48
C CYS A 268 -4.57 -6.67 -15.31
N ALA A 269 -5.69 -6.68 -16.05
CA ALA A 269 -6.34 -7.83 -16.72
C ALA A 269 -5.54 -8.58 -17.83
N ALA A 270 -4.21 -8.52 -17.82
CA ALA A 270 -3.35 -9.17 -18.78
C ALA A 270 -3.33 -10.70 -18.62
N ALA A 271 -3.00 -11.40 -19.72
CA ALA A 271 -2.76 -12.84 -19.71
C ALA A 271 -1.48 -13.18 -18.93
N ILE A 272 -1.48 -14.33 -18.24
CA ILE A 272 -0.39 -14.82 -17.42
C ILE A 272 0.19 -16.08 -18.06
N ASN A 273 1.18 -15.90 -18.94
CA ASN A 273 1.81 -17.01 -19.68
C ASN A 273 3.19 -17.38 -19.12
N THR A 274 3.86 -16.40 -18.54
CA THR A 274 5.23 -16.53 -18.02
C THR A 274 5.30 -16.12 -16.55
N ILE A 275 6.41 -16.47 -15.89
CA ILE A 275 6.69 -15.97 -14.54
C ILE A 275 6.80 -14.44 -14.49
N ASP A 276 7.22 -13.80 -15.58
CA ASP A 276 7.30 -12.34 -15.69
C ASP A 276 5.89 -11.71 -15.72
N ASP A 277 4.96 -12.33 -16.46
CA ASP A 277 3.55 -11.93 -16.46
C ASP A 277 2.91 -12.11 -15.08
N LEU A 278 3.26 -13.20 -14.38
CA LEU A 278 2.81 -13.45 -13.01
C LEU A 278 3.29 -12.35 -12.06
N VAL A 279 4.57 -11.98 -12.14
CA VAL A 279 5.15 -10.88 -11.35
C VAL A 279 4.38 -9.58 -11.65
N LYS A 280 4.25 -9.20 -12.92
CA LYS A 280 3.48 -8.01 -13.31
C LYS A 280 2.04 -8.03 -12.80
N CYS A 281 1.39 -9.20 -12.81
CA CYS A 281 0.04 -9.35 -12.28
C CYS A 281 -0.02 -9.09 -10.77
N VAL A 282 0.84 -9.77 -9.98
CA VAL A 282 0.82 -9.57 -8.53
C VAL A 282 1.22 -8.14 -8.17
N ASP A 283 2.10 -7.51 -8.94
CA ASP A 283 2.50 -6.11 -8.76
C ASP A 283 1.31 -5.19 -8.97
N CYS A 284 0.66 -5.29 -10.14
CA CYS A 284 -0.46 -4.44 -10.51
C CYS A 284 -1.62 -4.57 -9.52
N VAL A 285 -1.99 -5.79 -9.13
CA VAL A 285 -3.05 -6.00 -8.15
C VAL A 285 -2.64 -5.49 -6.78
N THR A 286 -1.40 -5.73 -6.32
CA THR A 286 -0.91 -5.19 -5.04
C THR A 286 -0.94 -3.67 -5.02
N GLU A 287 -0.49 -3.04 -6.10
CA GLU A 287 -0.49 -1.58 -6.28
C GLU A 287 -1.90 -1.05 -6.08
N PHE A 288 -2.89 -1.62 -6.78
CA PHE A 288 -4.30 -1.28 -6.63
C PHE A 288 -4.78 -1.41 -5.17
N LYS A 289 -4.57 -2.56 -4.52
CA LYS A 289 -5.06 -2.77 -3.14
C LYS A 289 -4.44 -1.77 -2.16
N VAL A 290 -3.14 -1.51 -2.29
CA VAL A 290 -2.42 -0.57 -1.41
C VAL A 290 -2.82 0.88 -1.67
N ASP A 291 -2.97 1.29 -2.93
CA ASP A 291 -3.31 2.68 -3.24
C ASP A 291 -4.73 3.03 -2.78
N CYS A 292 -5.67 2.08 -2.91
CA CYS A 292 -7.00 2.24 -2.34
C CYS A 292 -6.97 2.31 -0.80
N ALA A 293 -6.16 1.48 -0.14
CA ALA A 293 -6.01 1.51 1.31
C ALA A 293 -5.34 2.82 1.80
N ASP A 294 -4.27 3.28 1.14
CA ASP A 294 -3.61 4.56 1.47
C ASP A 294 -4.59 5.72 1.35
N ALA A 295 -5.29 5.82 0.21
CA ALA A 295 -6.23 6.91 -0.04
C ALA A 295 -7.39 6.92 0.97
N LEU A 296 -7.89 5.75 1.37
CA LEU A 296 -8.92 5.64 2.41
C LEU A 296 -8.48 6.30 3.72
N SER A 297 -7.21 6.15 4.09
CA SER A 297 -6.71 6.62 5.39
C SER A 297 -6.46 8.12 5.44
N ARG A 298 -6.39 8.79 4.28
CA ARG A 298 -6.05 10.23 4.12
C ARG A 298 -7.00 10.97 3.17
N PRO A 299 -8.32 10.98 3.44
CA PRO A 299 -9.29 11.65 2.57
C PRO A 299 -9.09 13.17 2.51
N ASP A 300 -8.35 13.75 3.48
CA ASP A 300 -7.93 15.15 3.50
C ASP A 300 -6.86 15.50 2.46
N GLN A 301 -6.04 14.53 2.05
CA GLN A 301 -4.93 14.74 1.12
C GLN A 301 -5.22 14.22 -0.29
N VAL A 302 -6.07 13.20 -0.41
CA VAL A 302 -6.41 12.59 -1.69
C VAL A 302 -7.87 12.12 -1.66
N PRO A 303 -8.69 12.46 -2.68
CA PRO A 303 -10.02 11.88 -2.80
C PRO A 303 -9.95 10.36 -2.93
N TYR A 304 -10.93 9.64 -2.39
CA TYR A 304 -11.02 8.20 -2.58
C TYR A 304 -11.19 7.88 -4.08
N PRO A 305 -10.29 7.10 -4.70
CA PRO A 305 -10.33 6.92 -6.15
C PRO A 305 -11.60 6.20 -6.61
N PRO A 306 -12.21 6.59 -7.75
CA PRO A 306 -13.42 5.97 -8.27
C PRO A 306 -13.21 4.51 -8.71
N GLU A 307 -11.96 4.09 -8.95
CA GLU A 307 -11.61 2.71 -9.24
C GLU A 307 -11.75 1.82 -8.00
N CYS A 308 -11.56 2.34 -6.79
CA CYS A 308 -11.56 1.55 -5.56
C CYS A 308 -12.91 0.95 -5.16
N PRO A 309 -14.05 1.64 -5.27
CA PRO A 309 -15.36 1.04 -5.00
C PRO A 309 -15.93 0.25 -6.18
N GLY A 310 -15.31 0.32 -7.37
CA GLY A 310 -15.83 -0.27 -8.61
C GLY A 310 -16.03 -1.78 -8.53
N VAL A 311 -17.09 -2.30 -9.15
CA VAL A 311 -17.31 -3.75 -9.25
C VAL A 311 -16.41 -4.30 -10.35
N PHE A 312 -15.56 -5.27 -10.02
CA PHE A 312 -14.69 -5.93 -10.99
C PHE A 312 -15.07 -7.40 -11.16
N ALA A 313 -14.89 -7.91 -12.38
CA ALA A 313 -15.10 -9.32 -12.65
C ALA A 313 -14.05 -10.16 -11.91
N THR A 314 -14.50 -11.23 -11.25
CA THR A 314 -13.60 -12.23 -10.68
C THR A 314 -12.92 -12.98 -11.84
N PRO A 315 -11.59 -13.12 -11.85
CA PRO A 315 -10.92 -13.93 -12.87
C PRO A 315 -11.40 -15.38 -12.78
N THR A 316 -11.77 -15.93 -13.93
CA THR A 316 -12.16 -17.35 -14.13
C THR A 316 -10.96 -18.23 -14.41
#